data_AF-A0A023F1E6-F1
#
_entry.id   AF-A0A023F1E6-F1
#
_cell.length_a   1.000
_cell.length_b   1.000
_cell.length_c   1.000
_cell.angle_alpha   90.00
_cell.angle_beta   90.00
_cell.angle_gamma   90.00
#
_symmetry.space_group_name_H-M   'P 1'
#
loop_
_entity.id
_entity.type
_entity.pdbx_description
1 polymer ?
#
loop_
_entity_poly.entity_id
_entity_poly.type
_entity_poly.pdbx_seq_one_letter_code
_entity_poly.pdbx_strand_id
1 'polypeptide(L)'
;GLSEKEVGITEYVNSSAKGFTGIIKHRFSDFQVHEIDLEGNVIELKNTLLPKLPESDTTAECEHRSVLSEDVWKKIDEVLTAESDDDASVEIDVTDKDKAGRTLIHKAVKFFYGSKLYSNTITKDDKTILKVGKCKNKERTSWPANQGQYLHFTVFKENVDTTNVISIIGQKLRLKANAISYCGTKDKRGKTTQRMCIRKRRAEELHGLKLYKITFGDYCYKNWSLRLGKLSGNKFTIAVRNVETPDNEINDSLNLLKENGFVNYYGLQRFGSSLLSPTFIAGKAILLKDWKKAVESILKPRNGEKCSPQIRKARETWWSTKNAGLALKCLPRNDGSIEGKVLRALKNQGNDQYYNALFAIPRNTMLLYVHAYQSLIWNKVVSKRIKEYGFTPMVGDLVLVDGNNENVEDHKESDNEEHESEESSMEGKPVCQQNVKKLTAEDIKQIKFDELVLPLPGHDVEYPDNKTGEWYSEFLAEDGLTLEHFKSANMAFALFGSYRKILGKVDDFTWKITYYNSFDDDLILSDLDKLQNKTLPTQPESSQHKAVIIDFKLKPSQYATMLLREVMKCETAVSYHAALTKCSHNSKETEEEPDEKKLKNE
;
A
#
# COMPACT_ATOMS: atom_id res chain seq x y z
N GLY A 1 11.59 -22.43 4.78
CA GLY A 1 11.02 -21.42 3.85
C GLY A 1 12.13 -20.97 2.92
N LEU A 2 11.88 -19.98 2.07
CA LEU A 2 12.97 -19.29 1.36
C LEU A 2 13.82 -18.55 2.39
N SER A 3 15.14 -18.75 2.35
CA SER A 3 16.11 -18.17 3.29
C SER A 3 16.74 -16.89 2.74
N GLU A 4 17.25 -16.06 3.64
CA GLU A 4 17.93 -14.79 3.29
C GLU A 4 19.14 -15.01 2.36
N LYS A 5 19.92 -16.08 2.58
CA LYS A 5 21.10 -16.40 1.76
C LYS A 5 20.73 -16.73 0.31
N GLU A 6 19.61 -17.42 0.08
CA GLU A 6 19.15 -17.78 -1.27
C GLU A 6 18.75 -16.56 -2.11
N VAL A 7 18.47 -15.42 -1.48
CA VAL A 7 18.12 -14.17 -2.14
C VAL A 7 19.21 -13.10 -2.03
N GLY A 8 20.45 -13.53 -1.75
CA GLY A 8 21.62 -12.65 -1.72
C GLY A 8 21.64 -11.67 -0.54
N ILE A 9 21.01 -12.00 0.59
CA ILE A 9 21.07 -11.19 1.81
C ILE A 9 22.08 -11.85 2.75
N THR A 10 23.33 -11.36 2.73
CA THR A 10 24.44 -11.97 3.50
C THR A 10 25.09 -11.02 4.48
N GLU A 11 25.48 -9.83 4.01
CA GLU A 11 26.32 -8.92 4.80
C GLU A 11 25.53 -8.10 5.83
N TYR A 12 26.26 -7.54 6.80
CA TYR A 12 25.76 -6.62 7.83
C TYR A 12 26.64 -5.38 7.86
N VAL A 13 26.06 -4.24 8.26
CA VAL A 13 26.87 -3.01 8.47
C VAL A 13 27.72 -3.15 9.72
N ASN A 14 27.10 -3.53 10.83
CA ASN A 14 27.73 -3.67 12.13
C ASN A 14 28.04 -5.14 12.40
N SER A 15 28.93 -5.75 11.61
CA SER A 15 29.21 -7.20 11.66
C SER A 15 29.85 -7.66 12.97
N SER A 16 30.56 -6.78 13.68
CA SER A 16 31.16 -7.04 15.00
C SER A 16 30.17 -7.00 16.16
N ALA A 17 28.99 -6.40 15.96
CA ALA A 17 27.96 -6.35 17.00
C ALA A 17 27.28 -7.72 17.14
N LYS A 18 27.15 -8.21 18.38
CA LYS A 18 26.48 -9.50 18.67
C LYS A 18 25.00 -9.51 18.28
N GLY A 19 24.36 -8.34 18.34
CA GLY A 19 22.90 -8.21 18.21
C GLY A 19 22.15 -8.80 19.41
N PHE A 20 20.82 -8.74 19.36
CA PHE A 20 19.95 -9.33 20.38
C PHE A 20 18.89 -10.25 19.78
N THR A 21 18.53 -11.30 20.52
CA THR A 21 17.52 -12.27 20.07
C THR A 21 16.12 -11.84 20.49
N GLY A 22 15.11 -12.27 19.73
CA GLY A 22 13.73 -12.02 20.07
C GLY A 22 12.74 -12.44 18.98
N ILE A 23 11.46 -12.22 19.25
CA ILE A 23 10.35 -12.63 18.40
C ILE A 23 9.67 -11.39 17.84
N ILE A 24 9.71 -11.24 16.52
CA ILE A 24 8.99 -10.19 15.78
C ILE A 24 7.61 -10.72 15.38
N LYS A 25 6.60 -9.83 15.37
CA LYS A 25 5.22 -10.14 14.94
C LYS A 25 4.64 -11.35 15.70
N HIS A 26 5.00 -11.53 16.98
CA HIS A 26 4.40 -12.52 17.86
C HIS A 26 2.87 -12.35 17.81
N ARG A 27 2.41 -11.12 18.11
CA ARG A 27 1.06 -10.64 17.80
C ARG A 27 1.10 -9.66 16.62
N PHE A 28 -0.02 -9.47 15.93
CA PHE A 28 -0.10 -8.45 14.88
C PHE A 28 -0.15 -7.03 15.46
N SER A 29 -0.53 -6.87 16.74
CA SER A 29 -0.47 -5.60 17.49
C SER A 29 0.97 -5.12 17.74
N ASP A 30 1.94 -6.05 17.76
CA ASP A 30 3.36 -5.77 17.97
C ASP A 30 4.03 -5.11 16.75
N PHE A 31 3.31 -4.92 15.65
CA PHE A 31 3.85 -4.34 14.43
C PHE A 31 2.88 -3.29 13.91
N GLN A 32 3.17 -2.03 14.22
CA GLN A 32 2.37 -0.89 13.79
C GLN A 32 3.06 -0.10 12.69
N VAL A 33 2.29 0.36 11.71
CA VAL A 33 2.79 1.13 10.58
C VAL A 33 1.89 2.32 10.29
N HIS A 34 2.44 3.52 10.31
CA HIS A 34 1.76 4.74 9.93
C HIS A 34 2.39 5.32 8.68
N GLU A 35 1.58 5.63 7.67
CA GLU A 35 2.04 6.34 6.48
C GLU A 35 2.54 7.75 6.83
N ILE A 36 3.55 8.24 6.11
CA ILE A 36 4.00 9.63 6.20
C ILE A 36 3.70 10.31 4.86
N ASP A 37 2.95 11.42 4.89
CA ASP A 37 2.63 12.20 3.70
C ASP A 37 3.85 12.96 3.16
N LEU A 38 3.72 13.63 2.01
CA LEU A 38 4.83 14.34 1.39
C LEU A 38 5.30 15.55 2.21
N GLU A 39 4.40 16.11 3.02
CA GLU A 39 4.66 17.19 3.96
C GLU A 39 5.37 16.72 5.25
N GLY A 40 5.59 15.40 5.41
CA GLY A 40 6.29 14.82 6.55
C GLY A 40 5.39 14.52 7.76
N ASN A 41 4.07 14.67 7.63
CA ASN A 41 3.12 14.36 8.69
C ASN A 41 2.87 12.86 8.78
N VAL A 42 2.87 12.34 10.01
CA VAL A 42 2.47 10.96 10.29
C VAL A 42 0.94 10.87 10.25
N ILE A 43 0.42 10.01 9.38
CA ILE A 43 -1.02 9.77 9.24
C ILE A 43 -1.48 8.86 10.37
N GLU A 44 -2.27 9.44 11.28
CA GLU A 44 -2.91 8.76 12.41
C GLU A 44 -4.42 8.85 12.27
N LEU A 45 -5.16 7.86 12.80
CA LEU A 45 -6.61 7.93 12.90
C LEU A 45 -7.00 8.75 14.14
N LYS A 46 -7.38 10.02 13.95
CA LYS A 46 -7.61 10.99 15.05
C LYS A 46 -9.06 11.12 15.46
N ASN A 47 -10.00 10.91 14.54
CA ASN A 47 -11.43 10.85 14.84
C ASN A 47 -12.19 10.08 13.76
N THR A 48 -13.38 9.58 14.09
CA THR A 48 -14.29 8.89 13.15
C THR A 48 -15.50 9.72 12.78
N LEU A 49 -15.51 11.02 13.16
CA LEU A 49 -16.63 11.93 12.98
C LEU A 49 -16.78 12.33 11.51
N LEU A 50 -18.02 12.57 11.09
CA LEU A 50 -18.30 13.12 9.77
C LEU A 50 -17.77 14.56 9.66
N PRO A 51 -17.31 14.98 8.47
CA PRO A 51 -16.89 16.36 8.27
C PRO A 51 -18.10 17.28 8.48
N LYS A 52 -17.89 18.42 9.15
CA LYS A 52 -18.94 19.44 9.23
C LYS A 52 -19.29 19.86 7.81
N LEU A 53 -20.58 19.92 7.49
CA LEU A 53 -21.04 20.52 6.24
C LEU A 53 -20.51 21.96 6.20
N PRO A 54 -20.07 22.46 5.03
CA PRO A 54 -19.73 23.87 4.92
C PRO A 54 -20.92 24.68 5.42
N GLU A 55 -20.67 25.59 6.36
CA GLU A 55 -21.67 26.58 6.78
C GLU A 55 -22.19 27.24 5.50
N SER A 56 -23.51 27.32 5.36
CA SER A 56 -24.11 27.98 4.21
C SER A 56 -23.54 29.39 4.10
N ASP A 57 -23.14 29.81 2.89
CA ASP A 57 -22.80 31.21 2.63
C ASP A 57 -24.04 32.06 2.94
N THR A 58 -24.12 32.59 4.17
CA THR A 58 -25.28 33.35 4.67
C THR A 58 -25.57 34.58 3.79
N THR A 59 -24.54 35.11 3.11
CA THR A 59 -24.63 36.14 2.08
C THR A 59 -25.33 35.65 0.80
N ALA A 60 -24.96 34.47 0.28
CA ALA A 60 -25.60 33.90 -0.91
C ALA A 60 -27.04 33.41 -0.61
N GLU A 61 -27.30 32.93 0.60
CA GLU A 61 -28.66 32.63 1.08
C GLU A 61 -29.54 33.89 1.10
N CYS A 62 -29.04 35.01 1.61
CA CYS A 62 -29.80 36.26 1.68
C CYS A 62 -30.07 36.83 0.27
N GLU A 63 -29.05 36.83 -0.61
CA GLU A 63 -29.20 37.26 -2.01
C GLU A 63 -30.21 36.40 -2.77
N HIS A 64 -30.11 35.06 -2.68
CA HIS A 64 -31.03 34.16 -3.38
C HIS A 64 -32.44 34.14 -2.77
N ARG A 65 -32.60 34.34 -1.46
CA ARG A 65 -33.92 34.39 -0.81
C ARG A 65 -34.69 35.66 -1.18
N SER A 66 -34.00 36.79 -1.39
CA SER A 66 -34.59 38.07 -1.78
C SER A 66 -35.19 38.10 -3.20
N VAL A 67 -34.97 37.07 -4.01
CA VAL A 67 -35.41 37.00 -5.42
C VAL A 67 -36.93 36.80 -5.57
N LEU A 68 -37.59 36.19 -4.57
CA LEU A 68 -39.03 35.93 -4.52
C LEU A 68 -39.60 36.37 -3.17
N SER A 69 -40.90 36.69 -3.12
CA SER A 69 -41.58 37.04 -1.87
C SER A 69 -41.71 35.83 -0.93
N GLU A 70 -41.81 36.09 0.38
CA GLU A 70 -41.92 35.04 1.40
C GLU A 70 -43.13 34.11 1.18
N ASP A 71 -44.23 34.65 0.68
CA ASP A 71 -45.45 33.87 0.40
C ASP A 71 -45.26 32.88 -0.76
N VAL A 72 -44.44 33.24 -1.75
CA VAL A 72 -44.11 32.34 -2.87
C VAL A 72 -43.17 31.24 -2.39
N TRP A 73 -42.21 31.55 -1.52
CA TRP A 73 -41.35 30.54 -0.92
C TRP A 73 -42.13 29.55 -0.06
N LYS A 74 -43.09 30.02 0.74
CA LYS A 74 -43.98 29.12 1.52
C LYS A 74 -44.75 28.16 0.63
N LYS A 75 -45.29 28.62 -0.50
CA LYS A 75 -45.95 27.76 -1.48
C LYS A 75 -45.01 26.72 -2.09
N ILE A 76 -43.75 27.09 -2.35
CA ILE A 76 -42.73 26.13 -2.83
C ILE A 76 -42.40 25.10 -1.74
N ASP A 77 -42.35 25.50 -0.47
CA ASP A 77 -42.14 24.60 0.67
C ASP A 77 -43.32 23.61 0.84
N GLU A 78 -44.56 24.06 0.64
CA GLU A 78 -45.77 23.23 0.63
C GLU A 78 -45.76 22.17 -0.48
N VAL A 79 -45.23 22.50 -1.67
CA VAL A 79 -45.03 21.52 -2.75
C VAL A 79 -44.08 20.41 -2.33
N LEU A 80 -43.06 20.71 -1.52
CA LEU A 80 -42.11 19.71 -1.03
C LEU A 80 -42.77 18.78 0.00
N THR A 81 -43.57 19.31 0.93
CA THR A 81 -44.19 18.58 2.05
C THR A 81 -45.46 17.82 1.68
N ALA A 82 -46.10 18.13 0.55
CA ALA A 82 -47.30 17.40 0.11
C ALA A 82 -47.04 15.90 -0.12
N GLU A 83 -47.72 15.02 0.61
CA GLU A 83 -47.48 13.56 0.61
C GLU A 83 -48.15 12.81 -0.56
N SER A 84 -49.05 13.43 -1.33
CA SER A 84 -50.01 12.66 -2.16
C SER A 84 -50.25 13.15 -3.60
N ASP A 85 -49.28 13.76 -4.28
CA ASP A 85 -49.36 13.89 -5.76
C ASP A 85 -48.00 14.10 -6.43
N ASP A 86 -47.64 13.22 -7.38
CA ASP A 86 -46.41 13.32 -8.19
C ASP A 86 -46.43 14.49 -9.19
N ASP A 87 -47.56 15.17 -9.33
CA ASP A 87 -47.78 16.33 -10.22
C ASP A 87 -47.98 17.67 -9.47
N ALA A 88 -47.75 17.69 -8.14
CA ALA A 88 -47.77 18.92 -7.34
C ALA A 88 -46.75 19.94 -7.89
N SER A 89 -47.24 21.11 -8.28
CA SER A 89 -46.43 22.19 -8.82
C SER A 89 -47.03 23.56 -8.50
N VAL A 90 -46.14 24.55 -8.39
CA VAL A 90 -46.51 25.95 -8.18
C VAL A 90 -46.19 26.74 -9.43
N GLU A 91 -47.16 27.52 -9.89
CA GLU A 91 -47.06 28.44 -11.01
C GLU A 91 -46.79 29.86 -10.46
N ILE A 92 -45.67 30.45 -10.87
CA ILE A 92 -45.26 31.80 -10.47
C ILE A 92 -45.33 32.69 -11.71
N ASP A 93 -46.16 33.74 -11.68
CA ASP A 93 -46.19 34.74 -12.75
C ASP A 93 -44.89 35.56 -12.70
N VAL A 94 -44.11 35.49 -13.78
CA VAL A 94 -42.82 36.20 -13.94
C VAL A 94 -42.83 37.06 -15.20
N THR A 95 -44.01 37.45 -15.68
CA THR A 95 -44.20 38.26 -16.89
C THR A 95 -43.44 39.59 -16.82
N ASP A 96 -43.29 40.15 -15.62
CA ASP A 96 -42.62 41.43 -15.37
C ASP A 96 -41.08 41.31 -15.32
N LYS A 97 -40.52 40.09 -15.42
CA LYS A 97 -39.08 39.82 -15.28
C LYS A 97 -38.43 39.47 -16.61
N ASP A 98 -37.26 40.05 -16.84
CA ASP A 98 -36.44 39.79 -18.01
C ASP A 98 -35.77 38.39 -17.99
N LYS A 99 -34.99 38.06 -19.03
CA LYS A 99 -34.30 36.77 -19.12
C LYS A 99 -33.26 36.58 -18.00
N ALA A 100 -32.61 37.65 -17.55
CA ALA A 100 -31.64 37.60 -16.45
C ALA A 100 -32.33 37.32 -15.10
N GLY A 101 -33.44 38.01 -14.81
CA GLY A 101 -34.26 37.82 -13.61
C GLY A 101 -34.85 36.41 -13.51
N ARG A 102 -35.32 35.84 -14.63
CA ARG A 102 -35.78 34.43 -14.68
C ARG A 102 -34.65 33.45 -14.37
N THR A 103 -33.46 33.68 -14.94
CA THR A 103 -32.28 32.85 -14.69
C THR A 103 -31.85 32.89 -13.22
N LEU A 104 -31.97 34.04 -12.56
CA LEU A 104 -31.71 34.18 -11.12
C LEU A 104 -32.70 33.38 -10.27
N ILE A 105 -33.99 33.36 -10.62
CA ILE A 105 -34.99 32.53 -9.95
C ILE A 105 -34.66 31.04 -10.10
N HIS A 106 -34.30 30.59 -11.31
CA HIS A 106 -33.87 29.20 -11.53
C HIS A 106 -32.65 28.82 -10.69
N LYS A 107 -31.68 29.74 -10.56
CA LYS A 107 -30.49 29.55 -9.70
C LYS A 107 -30.88 29.48 -8.22
N ALA A 108 -31.75 30.37 -7.74
CA ALA A 108 -32.21 30.40 -6.36
C ALA A 108 -32.99 29.12 -5.96
N VAL A 109 -33.94 28.67 -6.80
CA VAL A 109 -34.67 27.41 -6.57
C VAL A 109 -33.72 26.22 -6.54
N LYS A 110 -32.74 26.18 -7.44
CA LYS A 110 -31.71 25.12 -7.47
C LYS A 110 -30.77 25.19 -6.27
N PHE A 111 -30.48 26.37 -5.75
CA PHE A 111 -29.64 26.58 -4.57
C PHE A 111 -30.32 26.04 -3.30
N PHE A 112 -31.57 26.41 -3.04
CA PHE A 112 -32.29 25.99 -1.82
C PHE A 112 -32.79 24.54 -1.85
N TYR A 113 -33.28 24.07 -3.01
CA TYR A 113 -33.97 22.78 -3.11
C TYR A 113 -33.16 21.71 -3.87
N GLY A 114 -32.01 22.07 -4.44
CA GLY A 114 -31.11 21.14 -5.12
C GLY A 114 -31.80 20.38 -6.25
N SER A 115 -31.76 19.05 -6.17
CA SER A 115 -32.38 18.14 -7.13
C SER A 115 -33.79 17.68 -6.73
N LYS A 116 -34.35 18.21 -5.64
CA LYS A 116 -35.69 17.81 -5.16
C LYS A 116 -36.80 18.45 -5.99
N LEU A 117 -36.58 19.66 -6.48
CA LEU A 117 -37.51 20.42 -7.31
C LEU A 117 -36.88 20.79 -8.65
N TYR A 118 -37.68 20.81 -9.73
CA TYR A 118 -37.32 21.39 -11.01
C TYR A 118 -38.00 22.75 -11.19
N SER A 119 -37.45 23.60 -12.03
CA SER A 119 -38.06 24.86 -12.43
C SER A 119 -38.01 25.00 -13.95
N ASN A 120 -39.17 25.22 -14.58
CA ASN A 120 -39.32 25.40 -16.03
C ASN A 120 -40.09 26.69 -16.32
N THR A 121 -39.69 27.44 -17.35
CA THR A 121 -40.45 28.61 -17.83
C THR A 121 -41.40 28.17 -18.95
N ILE A 122 -42.69 28.49 -18.83
CA ILE A 122 -43.76 28.14 -19.77
C ILE A 122 -44.53 29.42 -20.13
N THR A 123 -44.90 29.58 -21.39
CA THR A 123 -45.80 30.66 -21.83
C THR A 123 -47.23 30.13 -21.88
N LYS A 124 -48.14 30.77 -21.15
CA LYS A 124 -49.56 30.40 -21.08
C LYS A 124 -50.40 31.67 -21.08
N ASP A 125 -51.36 31.76 -22.00
CA ASP A 125 -52.31 32.88 -22.13
C ASP A 125 -51.61 34.27 -22.14
N ASP A 126 -50.62 34.45 -23.02
CA ASP A 126 -49.78 35.67 -23.16
C ASP A 126 -48.97 36.09 -21.91
N LYS A 127 -48.90 35.22 -20.89
CA LYS A 127 -48.09 35.41 -19.68
C LYS A 127 -46.92 34.44 -19.62
N THR A 128 -45.81 34.89 -19.03
CA THR A 128 -44.62 34.05 -18.80
C THR A 128 -44.67 33.52 -17.37
N ILE A 129 -44.86 32.20 -17.23
CA ILE A 129 -45.03 31.53 -15.94
C ILE A 129 -43.82 30.64 -15.66
N LEU A 130 -43.30 30.69 -14.44
CA LEU A 130 -42.26 29.79 -13.95
C LEU A 130 -42.92 28.69 -13.09
N LYS A 131 -42.92 27.47 -13.62
CA LYS A 131 -43.47 26.27 -12.98
C LYS A 131 -42.40 25.57 -12.16
N VAL A 132 -42.61 25.45 -10.86
CA VAL A 132 -41.74 24.69 -9.93
C VAL A 132 -42.47 23.42 -9.49
N GLY A 133 -41.87 22.25 -9.68
CA GLY A 133 -42.50 20.97 -9.32
C GLY A 133 -41.50 19.93 -8.81
N LYS A 134 -42.00 18.80 -8.32
CA LYS A 134 -41.15 17.71 -7.80
C LYS A 134 -40.39 16.98 -8.92
N CYS A 135 -39.09 16.75 -8.72
CA CYS A 135 -38.29 15.94 -9.62
C CYS A 135 -38.67 14.45 -9.47
N LYS A 136 -39.14 13.81 -10.56
CA LYS A 136 -39.48 12.38 -10.58
C LYS A 136 -38.26 11.45 -10.42
N ASN A 137 -37.05 11.94 -10.70
CA ASN A 137 -35.79 11.21 -10.49
C ASN A 137 -35.03 11.75 -9.26
N LYS A 138 -35.01 10.97 -8.18
CA LYS A 138 -34.30 11.27 -6.93
C LYS A 138 -32.76 11.24 -7.03
N GLU A 139 -32.17 10.87 -8.18
CA GLU A 139 -30.76 10.44 -8.26
C GLU A 139 -29.78 11.37 -9.00
N ARG A 140 -30.12 12.63 -9.27
CA ARG A 140 -29.12 13.61 -9.74
C ARG A 140 -28.89 14.72 -8.74
N THR A 141 -28.45 14.37 -7.53
CA THR A 141 -27.78 15.32 -6.65
C THR A 141 -26.50 15.81 -7.35
N SER A 142 -26.51 17.05 -7.82
CA SER A 142 -25.30 17.67 -8.35
C SER A 142 -24.25 17.76 -7.26
N TRP A 143 -23.02 17.32 -7.55
CA TRP A 143 -21.90 17.47 -6.62
C TRP A 143 -21.71 18.95 -6.28
N PRO A 144 -21.59 19.36 -5.00
CA PRO A 144 -21.48 20.77 -4.65
C PRO A 144 -20.24 21.40 -5.28
N ALA A 145 -20.40 22.55 -5.95
CA ALA A 145 -19.31 23.21 -6.66
C ALA A 145 -18.18 23.68 -5.71
N ASN A 146 -18.55 24.07 -4.48
CA ASN A 146 -17.62 24.53 -3.45
C ASN A 146 -16.97 23.39 -2.66
N GLN A 147 -17.26 22.12 -2.99
CA GLN A 147 -16.74 20.96 -2.30
C GLN A 147 -15.74 20.21 -3.16
N GLY A 148 -14.59 19.86 -2.56
CA GLY A 148 -13.54 19.10 -3.23
C GLY A 148 -14.07 17.83 -3.91
N GLN A 149 -13.59 17.54 -5.11
CA GLN A 149 -14.06 16.39 -5.89
C GLN A 149 -13.66 15.03 -5.32
N TYR A 150 -12.66 14.96 -4.45
CA TYR A 150 -12.14 13.73 -3.86
C TYR A 150 -12.39 13.73 -2.36
N LEU A 151 -13.08 12.70 -1.89
CA LEU A 151 -13.16 12.40 -0.47
C LEU A 151 -11.86 11.71 -0.06
N HIS A 152 -11.07 12.38 0.77
CA HIS A 152 -9.91 11.83 1.44
C HIS A 152 -10.33 11.32 2.83
N PHE A 153 -9.81 10.18 3.23
CA PHE A 153 -10.08 9.58 4.54
C PHE A 153 -8.89 8.74 4.99
N THR A 154 -8.78 8.57 6.30
CA THR A 154 -7.80 7.69 6.93
C THR A 154 -8.41 6.31 7.12
N VAL A 155 -7.64 5.28 6.77
CA VAL A 155 -7.99 3.88 6.98
C VAL A 155 -7.06 3.30 8.04
N PHE A 156 -7.65 2.83 9.13
CA PHE A 156 -7.00 1.95 10.09
C PHE A 156 -7.43 0.51 9.81
N LYS A 157 -6.47 -0.40 9.64
CA LYS A 157 -6.73 -1.83 9.39
C LYS A 157 -5.89 -2.74 10.28
N GLU A 158 -6.47 -3.86 10.71
CA GLU A 158 -5.80 -4.84 11.57
C GLU A 158 -5.75 -6.21 10.91
N ASN A 159 -4.55 -6.74 10.67
CA ASN A 159 -4.35 -8.06 10.05
C ASN A 159 -5.06 -8.24 8.68
N VAL A 160 -5.23 -7.15 7.92
CA VAL A 160 -5.90 -7.11 6.60
C VAL A 160 -4.97 -6.47 5.57
N ASP A 161 -4.99 -6.99 4.34
CA ASP A 161 -4.23 -6.44 3.21
C ASP A 161 -4.92 -5.20 2.61
N THR A 162 -4.15 -4.20 2.17
CA THR A 162 -4.68 -2.98 1.54
C THR A 162 -5.57 -3.29 0.32
N THR A 163 -5.18 -4.27 -0.52
CA THR A 163 -5.98 -4.64 -1.70
C THR A 163 -7.31 -5.28 -1.33
N ASN A 164 -7.36 -6.01 -0.21
CA ASN A 164 -8.61 -6.58 0.31
C ASN A 164 -9.54 -5.47 0.83
N VAL A 165 -9.01 -4.45 1.52
CA VAL A 165 -9.80 -3.28 1.93
C VAL A 165 -10.43 -2.60 0.70
N ILE A 166 -9.64 -2.36 -0.34
CA ILE A 166 -10.11 -1.75 -1.60
C ILE A 166 -11.21 -2.61 -2.24
N SER A 167 -11.03 -3.94 -2.30
CA SER A 167 -12.04 -4.85 -2.84
C SER A 167 -13.34 -4.80 -2.04
N ILE A 168 -13.26 -4.76 -0.71
CA ILE A 168 -14.43 -4.69 0.17
C ILE A 168 -15.18 -3.36 -0.05
N ILE A 169 -14.48 -2.23 -0.06
CA ILE A 169 -15.08 -0.92 -0.33
C ILE A 169 -15.69 -0.89 -1.74
N GLY A 170 -14.98 -1.41 -2.74
CA GLY A 170 -15.46 -1.51 -4.12
C GLY A 170 -16.78 -2.29 -4.23
N GLN A 171 -16.88 -3.44 -3.56
CA GLN A 171 -18.11 -4.22 -3.54
C GLN A 171 -19.26 -3.52 -2.81
N LYS A 172 -18.99 -2.89 -1.65
CA LYS A 172 -20.01 -2.22 -0.84
C LYS A 172 -20.54 -0.94 -1.47
N LEU A 173 -19.68 -0.17 -2.13
CA LEU A 173 -20.03 1.09 -2.79
C LEU A 173 -20.30 0.93 -4.30
N ARG A 174 -20.30 -0.30 -4.81
CA ARG A 174 -20.46 -0.62 -6.25
C ARG A 174 -19.46 0.15 -7.13
N LEU A 175 -18.21 0.22 -6.68
CA LEU A 175 -17.10 0.86 -7.36
C LEU A 175 -16.13 -0.18 -7.91
N LYS A 176 -15.49 0.17 -9.03
CA LYS A 176 -14.31 -0.56 -9.51
C LYS A 176 -13.14 -0.29 -8.57
N ALA A 177 -12.21 -1.23 -8.46
CA ALA A 177 -11.05 -1.11 -7.56
C ALA A 177 -10.16 0.11 -7.88
N ASN A 178 -10.04 0.49 -9.15
CA ASN A 178 -9.27 1.65 -9.59
C ASN A 178 -9.90 3.01 -9.21
N ALA A 179 -11.17 3.03 -8.77
CA ALA A 179 -11.80 4.25 -8.29
C ALA A 179 -11.31 4.69 -6.90
N ILE A 180 -10.54 3.83 -6.21
CA ILE A 180 -10.01 4.07 -4.87
C ILE A 180 -8.49 4.24 -5.01
N SER A 181 -8.00 5.43 -4.65
CA SER A 181 -6.58 5.78 -4.79
C SER A 181 -5.89 5.83 -3.43
N TYR A 182 -4.60 5.50 -3.41
CA TYR A 182 -3.75 5.41 -2.21
C TYR A 182 -2.27 5.54 -2.60
N CYS A 183 -1.40 5.88 -1.65
CA CYS A 183 0.02 6.14 -1.94
C CYS A 183 0.90 4.88 -1.87
N GLY A 184 0.51 3.87 -1.11
CA GLY A 184 1.20 2.58 -1.10
C GLY A 184 0.49 1.53 -0.27
N THR A 185 0.75 0.25 -0.57
CA THR A 185 0.27 -0.87 0.22
C THR A 185 1.02 -0.96 1.55
N LYS A 186 0.33 -1.41 2.60
CA LYS A 186 0.91 -1.59 3.94
C LYS A 186 0.82 -3.05 4.38
N ASP A 187 1.68 -3.48 5.29
CA ASP A 187 1.74 -4.86 5.80
C ASP A 187 0.35 -5.42 6.15
N LYS A 188 0.08 -6.65 5.70
CA LYS A 188 -1.11 -7.39 6.11
C LYS A 188 -1.06 -7.71 7.60
N ARG A 189 0.00 -8.38 8.07
CA ARG A 189 0.18 -8.79 9.47
C ARG A 189 0.76 -7.62 10.28
N GLY A 190 -0.13 -6.73 10.69
CA GLY A 190 0.16 -5.55 11.50
C GLY A 190 -1.13 -4.78 11.81
N LYS A 191 -1.01 -3.72 12.62
CA LYS A 191 -2.01 -2.64 12.70
C LYS A 191 -1.48 -1.47 11.87
N THR A 192 -2.18 -1.06 10.82
CA THR A 192 -1.62 -0.06 9.90
C THR A 192 -2.61 1.06 9.60
N THR A 193 -2.09 2.28 9.53
CA THR A 193 -2.85 3.49 9.22
C THR A 193 -2.32 4.12 7.94
N GLN A 194 -3.20 4.41 6.99
CA GLN A 194 -2.84 5.04 5.71
C GLN A 194 -3.96 5.93 5.17
N ARG A 195 -3.61 6.87 4.29
CA ARG A 195 -4.58 7.71 3.58
C ARG A 195 -5.12 7.00 2.33
N MET A 196 -6.40 7.19 2.06
CA MET A 196 -7.05 6.80 0.81
C MET A 196 -7.96 7.92 0.32
N CYS A 197 -8.29 7.91 -0.97
CA CYS A 197 -9.30 8.81 -1.51
C CYS A 197 -10.18 8.18 -2.58
N ILE A 198 -11.41 8.69 -2.69
CA ILE A 198 -12.41 8.27 -3.67
C ILE A 198 -13.05 9.50 -4.31
N ARG A 199 -13.17 9.49 -5.63
CA ARG A 199 -13.76 10.59 -6.39
C ARG A 199 -15.29 10.62 -6.24
N LYS A 200 -15.85 11.81 -5.97
CA LYS A 200 -17.28 12.14 -5.90
C LYS A 200 -18.08 11.17 -5.02
N ARG A 201 -17.59 10.90 -3.81
CA ARG A 201 -18.29 10.11 -2.78
C ARG A 201 -18.43 10.87 -1.49
N ARG A 202 -19.56 10.72 -0.81
CA ARG A 202 -19.84 11.43 0.43
C ARG A 202 -19.34 10.63 1.63
N ALA A 203 -18.86 11.34 2.66
CA ALA A 203 -18.29 10.73 3.86
C ALA A 203 -19.28 9.79 4.58
N GLU A 204 -20.57 10.10 4.52
CA GLU A 204 -21.67 9.31 5.09
C GLU A 204 -21.74 7.91 4.47
N GLU A 205 -21.42 7.76 3.18
CA GLU A 205 -21.43 6.47 2.49
C GLU A 205 -20.37 5.53 3.07
N LEU A 206 -19.20 6.05 3.46
CA LEU A 206 -18.14 5.25 4.10
C LEU A 206 -18.37 5.08 5.59
N HIS A 207 -18.79 6.14 6.29
CA HIS A 207 -19.05 6.10 7.72
C HIS A 207 -20.13 5.08 8.09
N GLY A 208 -21.13 4.87 7.22
CA GLY A 208 -22.15 3.83 7.41
C GLY A 208 -21.66 2.39 7.28
N LEU A 209 -20.44 2.15 6.78
CA LEU A 209 -19.90 0.80 6.59
C LEU A 209 -19.29 0.26 7.89
N LYS A 210 -19.96 -0.71 8.50
CA LYS A 210 -19.39 -1.49 9.62
C LYS A 210 -18.60 -2.68 9.07
N LEU A 211 -17.28 -2.59 9.12
CA LEU A 211 -16.37 -3.62 8.62
C LEU A 211 -15.54 -4.22 9.76
N TYR A 212 -15.35 -5.54 9.75
CA TYR A 212 -14.51 -6.21 10.74
C TYR A 212 -13.03 -5.83 10.54
N LYS A 213 -12.37 -5.35 11.61
CA LYS A 213 -10.94 -4.96 11.62
C LYS A 213 -10.55 -3.82 10.68
N ILE A 214 -11.51 -3.03 10.24
CA ILE A 214 -11.29 -1.87 9.37
C ILE A 214 -12.11 -0.70 9.93
N THR A 215 -11.45 0.41 10.20
CA THR A 215 -12.06 1.64 10.70
C THR A 215 -11.69 2.80 9.77
N PHE A 216 -12.68 3.65 9.47
CA PHE A 216 -12.52 4.84 8.64
C PHE A 216 -12.72 6.11 9.47
N GLY A 217 -11.97 7.15 9.16
CA GLY A 217 -12.07 8.44 9.83
C GLY A 217 -11.31 9.56 9.15
N ASP A 218 -11.18 10.69 9.84
CA ASP A 218 -10.48 11.90 9.38
C ASP A 218 -10.85 12.32 7.94
N TYR A 219 -12.16 12.31 7.67
CA TYR A 219 -12.71 12.63 6.37
C TYR A 219 -12.48 14.10 6.02
N CYS A 220 -12.03 14.37 4.78
CA CYS A 220 -11.98 15.73 4.23
C CYS A 220 -12.16 15.69 2.71
N TYR A 221 -12.62 16.80 2.11
CA TYR A 221 -12.75 16.92 0.66
C TYR A 221 -11.58 17.71 0.09
N LYS A 222 -10.91 17.17 -0.95
CA LYS A 222 -9.82 17.83 -1.67
C LYS A 222 -10.07 17.78 -3.18
N ASN A 223 -9.35 18.59 -3.94
CA ASN A 223 -9.49 18.66 -5.41
C ASN A 223 -8.56 17.73 -6.19
N TRP A 224 -7.69 16.99 -5.50
CA TRP A 224 -6.69 16.12 -6.10
C TRP A 224 -6.80 14.68 -5.58
N SER A 225 -6.35 13.73 -6.40
CA SER A 225 -6.29 12.30 -6.06
C SER A 225 -4.92 11.92 -5.50
N LEU A 226 -4.87 10.86 -4.69
CA LEU A 226 -3.62 10.22 -4.29
C LEU A 226 -3.02 9.45 -5.46
N ARG A 227 -1.68 9.37 -5.50
CA ARG A 227 -0.94 8.60 -6.50
C ARG A 227 0.03 7.66 -5.82
N LEU A 228 0.23 6.48 -6.42
CA LEU A 228 1.17 5.50 -5.91
C LEU A 228 2.59 6.11 -5.85
N GLY A 229 3.31 5.85 -4.77
CA GLY A 229 4.67 6.39 -4.55
C GLY A 229 4.71 7.81 -3.99
N LYS A 230 3.59 8.56 -3.95
CA LYS A 230 3.53 9.91 -3.36
C LYS A 230 3.37 9.88 -1.85
N LEU A 231 4.35 9.29 -1.16
CA LEU A 231 4.53 9.30 0.29
C LEU A 231 6.01 9.55 0.61
N SER A 232 6.31 10.19 1.73
CA SER A 232 7.71 10.44 2.14
C SER A 232 8.32 9.29 2.95
N GLY A 233 7.49 8.37 3.44
CA GLY A 233 7.97 7.23 4.23
C GLY A 233 6.87 6.52 5.02
N ASN A 234 7.31 5.69 5.96
CA ASN A 234 6.45 5.06 6.95
C ASN A 234 7.11 5.14 8.32
N LYS A 235 6.32 5.45 9.34
CA LYS A 235 6.69 5.31 10.75
C LYS A 235 6.33 3.89 11.19
N PHE A 236 7.26 3.24 11.88
CA PHE A 236 7.12 1.92 12.45
C PHE A 236 7.20 2.01 13.98
N THR A 237 6.32 1.29 14.64
CA THR A 237 6.41 1.00 16.07
C THR A 237 6.34 -0.51 16.24
N ILE A 238 7.44 -1.12 16.68
CA ILE A 238 7.62 -2.58 16.69
C ILE A 238 8.02 -3.05 18.07
N ALA A 239 7.30 -4.04 18.60
CA ALA A 239 7.69 -4.74 19.81
C ALA A 239 8.39 -6.06 19.45
N VAL A 240 9.65 -6.18 19.84
CA VAL A 240 10.40 -7.44 19.80
C VAL A 240 10.24 -8.11 21.15
N ARG A 241 9.55 -9.26 21.19
CA ARG A 241 9.24 -10.00 22.43
C ARG A 241 10.28 -11.06 22.76
N ASN A 242 10.26 -11.55 24.00
CA ASN A 242 11.12 -12.63 24.47
C ASN A 242 12.61 -12.36 24.22
N VAL A 243 13.06 -11.18 24.65
CA VAL A 243 14.45 -10.75 24.52
C VAL A 243 15.23 -11.18 25.75
N GLU A 244 16.23 -12.03 25.57
CA GLU A 244 17.06 -12.58 26.67
C GLU A 244 18.37 -11.79 26.87
N THR A 245 18.78 -11.04 25.85
CA THR A 245 20.03 -10.27 25.84
C THR A 245 20.04 -9.17 26.92
N PRO A 246 21.17 -8.94 27.63
CA PRO A 246 21.30 -7.84 28.60
C PRO A 246 21.06 -6.45 28.00
N ASP A 247 20.57 -5.52 28.84
CA ASP A 247 20.12 -4.19 28.41
C ASP A 247 21.25 -3.34 27.80
N ASN A 248 22.48 -3.48 28.29
CA ASN A 248 23.65 -2.81 27.72
C ASN A 248 23.94 -3.27 26.28
N GLU A 249 23.94 -4.58 26.02
CA GLU A 249 24.20 -5.12 24.67
C GLU A 249 23.07 -4.74 23.68
N ILE A 250 21.82 -4.66 24.16
CA ILE A 250 20.68 -4.13 23.39
C ILE A 250 20.92 -2.67 23.00
N ASN A 251 21.24 -1.82 23.99
CA ASN A 251 21.49 -0.39 23.77
C ASN A 251 22.67 -0.16 22.82
N ASP A 252 23.77 -0.88 22.98
CA ASP A 252 24.95 -0.77 22.11
C ASP A 252 24.60 -1.13 20.66
N SER A 253 23.86 -2.23 20.45
CA SER A 253 23.43 -2.66 19.12
C SER A 253 22.50 -1.65 18.44
N LEU A 254 21.58 -1.05 19.20
CA LEU A 254 20.63 -0.04 18.71
C LEU A 254 21.33 1.31 18.43
N ASN A 255 22.30 1.69 19.25
CA ASN A 255 23.14 2.88 19.00
C ASN A 255 23.97 2.74 17.72
N LEU A 256 24.58 1.58 17.49
CA LEU A 256 25.33 1.31 16.25
C LEU A 256 24.45 1.36 15.00
N LEU A 257 23.20 0.85 15.08
CA LEU A 257 22.23 1.01 14.00
C LEU A 257 21.89 2.48 13.75
N LYS A 258 21.71 3.27 14.81
CA LYS A 258 21.39 4.70 14.71
C LYS A 258 22.50 5.49 14.02
N GLU A 259 23.76 5.13 14.29
CA GLU A 259 24.94 5.80 13.72
C GLU A 259 25.23 5.34 12.28
N ASN A 260 25.28 4.03 12.05
CA ASN A 260 25.80 3.46 10.80
C ASN A 260 24.70 3.03 9.81
N GLY A 261 23.46 2.90 10.27
CA GLY A 261 22.34 2.39 9.47
C GLY A 261 22.43 0.88 9.20
N PHE A 262 21.80 0.46 8.10
CA PHE A 262 21.70 -0.94 7.70
C PHE A 262 21.83 -1.10 6.18
N VAL A 263 22.14 -2.29 5.69
CA VAL A 263 22.17 -2.54 4.24
C VAL A 263 20.74 -2.56 3.68
N ASN A 264 20.48 -1.76 2.64
CA ASN A 264 19.14 -1.52 2.10
C ASN A 264 18.65 -2.66 1.18
N TYR A 265 18.80 -3.91 1.61
CA TYR A 265 18.35 -5.09 0.88
C TYR A 265 16.85 -5.06 0.55
N TYR A 266 16.49 -5.73 -0.54
CA TYR A 266 15.13 -6.20 -0.72
C TYR A 266 14.89 -7.38 0.22
N GLY A 267 13.96 -7.24 1.16
CA GLY A 267 13.65 -8.31 2.12
C GLY A 267 12.89 -9.49 1.48
N LEU A 268 12.76 -10.59 2.24
CA LEU A 268 12.08 -11.81 1.80
C LEU A 268 10.64 -11.59 1.31
N GLN A 269 9.96 -10.54 1.76
CA GLN A 269 8.62 -10.17 1.30
C GLN A 269 8.59 -9.89 -0.22
N ARG A 270 9.70 -9.41 -0.80
CA ARG A 270 9.82 -9.13 -2.24
C ARG A 270 9.82 -10.39 -3.10
N PHE A 271 10.32 -11.49 -2.55
CA PHE A 271 10.51 -12.76 -3.25
C PHE A 271 9.38 -13.77 -3.00
N GLY A 272 8.39 -13.40 -2.18
CA GLY A 272 7.30 -14.27 -1.76
C GLY A 272 7.72 -15.25 -0.66
N SER A 273 6.75 -15.98 -0.10
CA SER A 273 6.99 -16.88 1.04
C SER A 273 7.30 -18.33 0.64
N SER A 274 7.21 -18.68 -0.64
CA SER A 274 7.39 -20.05 -1.12
C SER A 274 8.84 -20.32 -1.51
N LEU A 275 9.44 -21.35 -0.90
CA LEU A 275 10.75 -21.88 -1.30
C LEU A 275 10.70 -22.60 -2.67
N LEU A 276 9.59 -23.30 -2.95
CA LEU A 276 9.47 -24.16 -4.14
C LEU A 276 9.16 -23.39 -5.43
N SER A 277 8.62 -22.18 -5.28
CA SER A 277 8.38 -21.25 -6.39
C SER A 277 8.45 -19.79 -5.93
N PRO A 278 9.65 -19.29 -5.62
CA PRO A 278 9.87 -17.87 -5.38
C PRO A 278 9.45 -17.01 -6.56
N THR A 279 9.03 -15.77 -6.27
CA THR A 279 8.52 -14.81 -7.25
C THR A 279 9.53 -14.53 -8.36
N PHE A 280 10.84 -14.50 -8.05
CA PHE A 280 11.89 -14.23 -9.03
C PHE A 280 12.06 -15.35 -10.08
N ILE A 281 11.61 -16.59 -9.82
CA ILE A 281 11.68 -17.67 -10.82
C ILE A 281 10.74 -17.36 -11.99
N ALA A 282 9.52 -16.90 -11.70
CA ALA A 282 8.60 -16.45 -12.72
C ALA A 282 9.16 -15.23 -13.48
N GLY A 283 9.78 -14.28 -12.77
CA GLY A 283 10.45 -13.13 -13.37
C GLY A 283 11.57 -13.51 -14.35
N LYS A 284 12.47 -14.40 -13.93
CA LYS A 284 13.53 -14.97 -14.77
C LYS A 284 12.95 -15.63 -16.02
N ALA A 285 11.90 -16.44 -15.88
CA ALA A 285 11.26 -17.11 -17.00
C ALA A 285 10.61 -16.11 -17.98
N ILE A 286 10.01 -15.02 -17.49
CA ILE A 286 9.47 -13.94 -18.32
C ILE A 286 10.58 -13.26 -19.12
N LEU A 287 11.72 -12.94 -18.51
CA LEU A 287 12.86 -12.32 -19.20
C LEU A 287 13.46 -13.23 -20.28
N LEU A 288 13.54 -14.54 -20.02
CA LEU A 288 13.96 -15.55 -20.99
C LEU A 288 12.92 -15.84 -22.08
N LYS A 289 11.73 -15.21 -22.02
CA LYS A 289 10.57 -15.50 -22.88
C LYS A 289 10.11 -16.96 -22.81
N ASP A 290 10.41 -17.65 -21.71
CA ASP A 290 9.90 -18.98 -21.38
C ASP A 290 8.53 -18.86 -20.70
N TRP A 291 7.51 -18.58 -21.53
CA TRP A 291 6.14 -18.34 -21.08
C TRP A 291 5.55 -19.53 -20.32
N LYS A 292 5.90 -20.75 -20.76
CA LYS A 292 5.45 -21.99 -20.12
C LYS A 292 5.97 -22.04 -18.69
N LYS A 293 7.28 -21.87 -18.49
CA LYS A 293 7.87 -21.91 -17.15
C LYS A 293 7.38 -20.77 -16.27
N ALA A 294 7.11 -19.59 -16.83
CA ALA A 294 6.52 -18.48 -16.09
C ALA A 294 5.13 -18.84 -15.53
N VAL A 295 4.23 -19.33 -16.39
CA VAL A 295 2.88 -19.75 -15.98
C VAL A 295 2.92 -20.95 -15.04
N GLU A 296 3.77 -21.94 -15.32
CA GLU A 296 3.92 -23.11 -14.46
C GLU A 296 4.47 -22.75 -13.08
N SER A 297 5.36 -21.76 -12.96
CA SER A 297 5.82 -21.26 -11.66
C SER A 297 4.67 -20.65 -10.84
N ILE A 298 3.77 -19.92 -11.49
CA ILE A 298 2.58 -19.36 -10.83
C ILE A 298 1.65 -20.48 -10.33
N LEU A 299 1.44 -21.52 -11.15
CA LEU A 299 0.48 -22.60 -10.87
C LEU A 299 1.08 -23.82 -10.14
N LYS A 300 2.39 -23.83 -9.87
CA LYS A 300 3.08 -24.94 -9.21
C LYS A 300 2.49 -25.22 -7.82
N PRO A 301 2.15 -26.48 -7.48
CA PRO A 301 1.77 -26.85 -6.11
C PRO A 301 2.87 -26.52 -5.11
N ARG A 302 2.47 -26.00 -3.94
CA ARG A 302 3.39 -25.54 -2.90
C ARG A 302 3.02 -26.17 -1.56
N ASN A 303 3.75 -27.22 -1.18
CA ASN A 303 3.53 -27.92 0.07
C ASN A 303 3.87 -27.01 1.26
N GLY A 304 2.96 -26.90 2.23
CA GLY A 304 3.15 -26.08 3.44
C GLY A 304 2.88 -24.58 3.28
N GLU A 305 2.53 -24.08 2.08
CA GLU A 305 2.12 -22.68 1.92
C GLU A 305 0.71 -22.45 2.47
N LYS A 306 0.53 -21.39 3.28
CA LYS A 306 -0.78 -20.95 3.74
C LYS A 306 -1.57 -20.31 2.58
N CYS A 307 -2.35 -21.11 1.87
CA CYS A 307 -3.28 -20.67 0.84
C CYS A 307 -4.69 -21.24 1.08
N SER A 308 -5.69 -20.78 0.32
CA SER A 308 -7.03 -21.36 0.43
C SER A 308 -7.03 -22.82 -0.03
N PRO A 309 -7.81 -23.71 0.61
CA PRO A 309 -7.92 -25.11 0.17
C PRO A 309 -8.31 -25.24 -1.30
N GLN A 310 -9.14 -24.33 -1.80
CA GLN A 310 -9.57 -24.24 -3.19
C GLN A 310 -8.40 -23.95 -4.14
N ILE A 311 -7.54 -22.96 -3.83
CA ILE A 311 -6.37 -22.63 -4.64
C ILE A 311 -5.39 -23.80 -4.64
N ARG A 312 -5.14 -24.43 -3.48
CA ARG A 312 -4.29 -25.61 -3.39
C ARG A 312 -4.78 -26.72 -4.33
N LYS A 313 -6.06 -27.08 -4.22
CA LYS A 313 -6.67 -28.12 -5.06
C LYS A 313 -6.65 -27.76 -6.55
N ALA A 314 -6.87 -26.48 -6.90
CA ALA A 314 -6.80 -26.01 -8.27
C ALA A 314 -5.40 -26.17 -8.86
N ARG A 315 -4.34 -25.80 -8.11
CA ARG A 315 -2.94 -25.99 -8.52
C ARG A 315 -2.59 -27.46 -8.67
N GLU A 316 -2.97 -28.30 -7.71
CA GLU A 316 -2.75 -29.76 -7.78
C GLU A 316 -3.42 -30.38 -9.01
N THR A 317 -4.69 -30.00 -9.27
CA THR A 317 -5.45 -30.47 -10.43
C THR A 317 -4.82 -30.03 -11.74
N TRP A 318 -4.41 -28.76 -11.84
CA TRP A 318 -3.69 -28.26 -13.01
C TRP A 318 -2.37 -29.02 -13.20
N TRP A 319 -1.62 -29.26 -12.13
CA TRP A 319 -0.31 -29.89 -12.22
C TRP A 319 -0.36 -31.33 -12.72
N SER A 320 -1.37 -32.10 -12.30
CA SER A 320 -1.56 -33.49 -12.72
C SER A 320 -2.23 -33.65 -14.08
N THR A 321 -3.19 -32.78 -14.42
CA THR A 321 -4.02 -32.95 -15.63
C THR A 321 -3.64 -32.03 -16.79
N LYS A 322 -2.94 -30.93 -16.51
CA LYS A 322 -2.72 -29.81 -17.44
C LYS A 322 -4.00 -29.30 -18.10
N ASN A 323 -5.15 -29.49 -17.43
CA ASN A 323 -6.47 -29.07 -17.90
C ASN A 323 -7.00 -27.92 -17.04
N ALA A 324 -6.97 -26.70 -17.60
CA ALA A 324 -7.38 -25.51 -16.87
C ALA A 324 -8.88 -25.50 -16.55
N GLY A 325 -9.71 -26.17 -17.37
CA GLY A 325 -11.14 -26.31 -17.13
C GLY A 325 -11.46 -27.12 -15.86
N LEU A 326 -10.73 -28.23 -15.63
CA LEU A 326 -10.87 -29.03 -14.41
C LEU A 326 -10.35 -28.29 -13.18
N ALA A 327 -9.20 -27.63 -13.30
CA ALA A 327 -8.63 -26.83 -12.21
C ALA A 327 -9.56 -25.67 -11.80
N LEU A 328 -10.16 -24.97 -12.78
CA LEU A 328 -11.06 -23.83 -12.51
C LEU A 328 -12.33 -24.24 -11.76
N LYS A 329 -12.82 -25.48 -11.92
CA LYS A 329 -13.97 -26.00 -11.15
C LYS A 329 -13.68 -26.10 -9.64
N CYS A 330 -12.41 -26.11 -9.23
CA CYS A 330 -12.03 -26.11 -7.82
C CYS A 330 -12.12 -24.71 -7.18
N LEU A 331 -12.25 -23.65 -7.99
CA LEU A 331 -12.30 -22.26 -7.54
C LEU A 331 -13.74 -21.72 -7.51
N PRO A 332 -14.05 -20.74 -6.64
CA PRO A 332 -15.32 -20.03 -6.68
C PRO A 332 -15.57 -19.34 -8.03
N ARG A 333 -16.84 -19.18 -8.42
CA ARG A 333 -17.22 -18.59 -9.73
C ARG A 333 -16.66 -17.19 -9.94
N ASN A 334 -16.61 -16.38 -8.88
CA ASN A 334 -16.12 -15.01 -8.89
C ASN A 334 -14.69 -14.90 -8.32
N ASP A 335 -13.89 -15.96 -8.41
CA ASP A 335 -12.50 -15.94 -7.95
C ASP A 335 -11.65 -14.95 -8.76
N GLY A 336 -11.03 -14.01 -8.03
CA GLY A 336 -10.17 -12.95 -8.55
C GLY A 336 -8.68 -13.18 -8.28
N SER A 337 -8.28 -14.38 -7.85
CA SER A 337 -6.87 -14.73 -7.62
C SER A 337 -6.06 -14.71 -8.92
N ILE A 338 -4.73 -14.62 -8.81
CA ILE A 338 -3.85 -14.67 -9.96
C ILE A 338 -4.00 -16.02 -10.67
N GLU A 339 -4.05 -17.11 -9.89
CA GLU A 339 -4.26 -18.46 -10.38
C GLU A 339 -5.59 -18.58 -11.15
N GLY A 340 -6.67 -18.04 -10.58
CA GLY A 340 -7.98 -18.04 -11.23
C GLY A 340 -8.00 -17.27 -12.54
N LYS A 341 -7.32 -16.12 -12.62
CA LYS A 341 -7.19 -15.34 -13.86
C LYS A 341 -6.42 -16.11 -14.94
N VAL A 342 -5.27 -16.68 -14.58
CA VAL A 342 -4.43 -17.46 -15.51
C VAL A 342 -5.16 -18.73 -15.98
N LEU A 343 -5.75 -19.51 -15.08
CA LEU A 343 -6.51 -20.72 -15.44
C LEU A 343 -7.72 -20.39 -16.32
N ARG A 344 -8.41 -19.28 -16.06
CA ARG A 344 -9.54 -18.84 -16.90
C ARG A 344 -9.08 -18.47 -18.31
N ALA A 345 -7.94 -17.80 -18.45
CA ALA A 345 -7.37 -17.47 -19.74
C ALA A 345 -6.94 -18.73 -20.52
N LEU A 346 -6.21 -19.65 -19.88
CA LEU A 346 -5.82 -20.94 -20.46
C LEU A 346 -7.04 -21.77 -20.90
N LYS A 347 -8.11 -21.79 -20.11
CA LYS A 347 -9.34 -22.48 -20.49
C LYS A 347 -9.97 -21.87 -21.76
N ASN A 348 -9.98 -20.55 -21.88
CA ASN A 348 -10.68 -19.84 -22.95
C ASN A 348 -9.88 -19.82 -24.26
N GLN A 349 -8.55 -19.77 -24.18
CA GLN A 349 -7.67 -19.57 -25.34
C GLN A 349 -6.95 -20.86 -25.77
N GLY A 350 -6.80 -21.83 -24.86
CA GLY A 350 -6.05 -23.07 -25.07
C GLY A 350 -5.08 -23.34 -23.92
N ASN A 351 -4.98 -24.59 -23.47
CA ASN A 351 -4.15 -24.96 -22.30
C ASN A 351 -2.64 -24.80 -22.55
N ASP A 352 -2.23 -24.57 -23.78
CA ASP A 352 -0.87 -24.32 -24.27
C ASP A 352 -0.58 -22.83 -24.55
N GLN A 353 -1.59 -21.95 -24.48
CA GLN A 353 -1.48 -20.52 -24.78
C GLN A 353 -0.92 -19.73 -23.58
N TYR A 354 0.29 -20.07 -23.13
CA TYR A 354 0.91 -19.49 -21.94
C TYR A 354 1.19 -17.99 -22.03
N TYR A 355 1.63 -17.51 -23.21
CA TYR A 355 1.91 -16.09 -23.43
C TYR A 355 0.66 -15.24 -23.18
N ASN A 356 -0.44 -15.59 -23.83
CA ASN A 356 -1.71 -14.87 -23.69
C ASN A 356 -2.30 -14.99 -22.27
N ALA A 357 -2.07 -16.12 -21.60
CA ALA A 357 -2.52 -16.33 -20.22
C ALA A 357 -1.86 -15.37 -19.21
N LEU A 358 -0.61 -14.94 -19.46
CA LEU A 358 0.06 -13.95 -18.60
C LEU A 358 -0.60 -12.57 -18.69
N PHE A 359 -1.12 -12.16 -19.85
CA PHE A 359 -1.82 -10.88 -20.01
C PHE A 359 -3.18 -10.82 -19.30
N ALA A 360 -3.70 -11.95 -18.83
CA ALA A 360 -4.85 -11.95 -17.94
C ALA A 360 -4.53 -11.42 -16.53
N ILE A 361 -3.23 -11.35 -16.18
CA ILE A 361 -2.74 -10.75 -14.95
C ILE A 361 -2.61 -9.24 -15.18
N PRO A 362 -3.14 -8.38 -14.28
CA PRO A 362 -2.92 -6.94 -14.38
C PRO A 362 -1.43 -6.59 -14.46
N ARG A 363 -1.05 -5.66 -15.35
CA ARG A 363 0.35 -5.35 -15.68
C ARG A 363 1.20 -5.09 -14.44
N ASN A 364 0.72 -4.30 -13.49
CA ASN A 364 1.45 -4.00 -12.25
C ASN A 364 1.75 -5.24 -11.41
N THR A 365 0.85 -6.23 -11.39
CA THR A 365 1.09 -7.50 -10.70
C THR A 365 2.09 -8.38 -11.45
N MET A 366 2.05 -8.35 -12.79
CA MET A 366 3.01 -9.06 -13.63
C MET A 366 4.44 -8.51 -13.46
N LEU A 367 4.60 -7.18 -13.41
CA LEU A 367 5.88 -6.53 -13.17
C LEU A 367 6.50 -6.92 -11.82
N LEU A 368 5.70 -7.24 -10.79
CA LEU A 368 6.23 -7.73 -9.51
C LEU A 368 7.13 -8.97 -9.67
N TYR A 369 6.85 -9.84 -10.64
CA TYR A 369 7.68 -11.01 -10.92
C TYR A 369 9.05 -10.60 -11.46
N VAL A 370 9.06 -9.74 -12.46
CA VAL A 370 10.29 -9.32 -13.14
C VAL A 370 11.14 -8.43 -12.23
N HIS A 371 10.50 -7.53 -11.47
CA HIS A 371 11.22 -6.74 -10.48
C HIS A 371 11.76 -7.57 -9.31
N ALA A 372 11.12 -8.69 -8.95
CA ALA A 372 11.70 -9.59 -7.95
C ALA A 372 13.02 -10.19 -8.47
N TYR A 373 13.17 -10.40 -9.78
CA TYR A 373 14.45 -10.82 -10.36
C TYR A 373 15.49 -9.69 -10.36
N GLN A 374 15.12 -8.46 -10.72
CA GLN A 374 16.02 -7.29 -10.57
C GLN A 374 16.52 -7.13 -9.13
N SER A 375 15.61 -7.27 -8.15
CA SER A 375 15.92 -7.23 -6.72
C SER A 375 16.90 -8.32 -6.29
N LEU A 376 16.82 -9.53 -6.88
CA LEU A 376 17.74 -10.63 -6.59
C LEU A 376 19.16 -10.30 -7.04
N ILE A 377 19.31 -9.81 -8.27
CA ILE A 377 20.62 -9.42 -8.81
C ILE A 377 21.20 -8.27 -8.00
N TRP A 378 20.40 -7.26 -7.69
CA TRP A 378 20.84 -6.14 -6.85
C TRP A 378 21.34 -6.59 -5.47
N ASN A 379 20.59 -7.46 -4.79
CA ASN A 379 21.02 -8.02 -3.50
C ASN A 379 22.37 -8.76 -3.62
N LYS A 380 22.53 -9.64 -4.63
CA LYS A 380 23.78 -10.37 -4.90
C LYS A 380 24.97 -9.42 -5.13
N VAL A 381 24.78 -8.38 -5.94
CA VAL A 381 25.83 -7.40 -6.25
C VAL A 381 26.21 -6.60 -5.01
N VAL A 382 25.24 -6.09 -4.25
CA VAL A 382 25.49 -5.36 -2.99
C VAL A 382 26.26 -6.22 -2.00
N SER A 383 25.84 -7.48 -1.80
CA SER A 383 26.53 -8.43 -0.94
C SER A 383 27.99 -8.61 -1.36
N LYS A 384 28.25 -8.86 -2.65
CA LYS A 384 29.62 -9.04 -3.16
C LYS A 384 30.45 -7.76 -3.02
N ARG A 385 29.85 -6.58 -3.25
CA ARG A 385 30.47 -5.26 -3.11
C ARG A 385 30.91 -4.96 -1.68
N ILE A 386 30.05 -5.25 -0.71
CA ILE A 386 30.37 -5.04 0.71
C ILE A 386 31.41 -6.08 1.16
N LYS A 387 31.29 -7.33 0.72
CA LYS A 387 32.21 -8.40 1.11
C LYS A 387 33.63 -8.18 0.62
N GLU A 388 33.83 -7.72 -0.62
CA GLU A 388 35.18 -7.56 -1.18
C GLU A 388 35.84 -6.24 -0.81
N TYR A 389 35.07 -5.15 -0.72
CA TYR A 389 35.62 -3.81 -0.61
C TYR A 389 35.18 -3.06 0.65
N GLY A 390 34.28 -3.63 1.46
CA GLY A 390 33.75 -2.98 2.65
C GLY A 390 32.96 -1.70 2.35
N PHE A 391 32.93 -0.80 3.34
CA PHE A 391 32.15 0.43 3.33
C PHE A 391 32.96 1.67 2.88
N THR A 392 33.87 1.49 1.93
CA THR A 392 34.69 2.57 1.36
C THR A 392 34.24 2.90 -0.06
N PRO A 393 34.06 4.18 -0.43
CA PRO A 393 33.80 4.58 -1.82
C PRO A 393 35.00 4.27 -2.73
N MET A 394 34.73 3.90 -3.99
CA MET A 394 35.75 3.58 -4.99
C MET A 394 35.52 4.35 -6.30
N VAL A 395 36.58 4.47 -7.11
CA VAL A 395 36.49 5.04 -8.47
C VAL A 395 35.48 4.22 -9.27
N GLY A 396 34.61 4.91 -10.02
CA GLY A 396 33.56 4.29 -10.83
C GLY A 396 32.28 3.92 -10.08
N ASP A 397 32.23 4.06 -8.74
CA ASP A 397 30.96 3.97 -8.02
C ASP A 397 29.99 5.09 -8.45
N LEU A 398 28.70 4.90 -8.21
CA LEU A 398 27.65 5.82 -8.66
C LEU A 398 27.06 6.61 -7.50
N VAL A 399 26.82 7.90 -7.73
CA VAL A 399 26.02 8.78 -6.87
C VAL A 399 24.93 9.44 -7.70
N LEU A 400 23.79 9.72 -7.07
CA LEU A 400 22.72 10.50 -7.70
C LEU A 400 23.17 11.96 -7.79
N VAL A 401 22.97 12.58 -8.96
CA VAL A 401 23.16 14.02 -9.14
C VAL A 401 21.81 14.69 -8.89
N ASP A 402 21.73 15.50 -7.85
CA ASP A 402 20.56 16.34 -7.61
C ASP A 402 20.46 17.37 -8.74
N GLY A 403 19.70 17.06 -9.78
CA GLY A 403 19.22 18.07 -10.70
C GLY A 403 18.27 19.00 -9.94
N ASN A 404 18.42 20.31 -10.09
CA ASN A 404 17.45 21.31 -9.62
C ASN A 404 16.01 20.84 -9.91
N ASN A 405 15.31 20.37 -8.88
CA ASN A 405 13.87 20.53 -8.67
C ASN A 405 13.43 19.81 -7.39
N GLU A 406 12.53 20.46 -6.65
CA GLU A 406 11.88 20.05 -5.40
C GLU A 406 10.96 18.80 -5.53
N ASN A 407 11.29 17.85 -6.39
CA ASN A 407 10.57 16.61 -6.58
C ASN A 407 11.57 15.46 -6.63
N VAL A 408 12.05 15.01 -5.46
CA VAL A 408 12.75 13.74 -5.33
C VAL A 408 11.73 12.62 -5.58
N GLU A 409 11.49 12.34 -6.86
CA GLU A 409 10.71 11.20 -7.31
C GLU A 409 11.62 9.98 -7.27
N ASP A 410 11.45 9.18 -6.23
CA ASP A 410 11.80 7.77 -6.23
C ASP A 410 10.87 7.08 -7.25
N HIS A 411 11.18 7.22 -8.55
CA HIS A 411 10.39 6.63 -9.62
C HIS A 411 10.56 5.11 -9.61
N LYS A 412 9.67 4.46 -8.85
CA LYS A 412 9.04 3.23 -9.30
C LYS A 412 8.29 3.57 -10.59
N GLU A 413 8.47 2.74 -11.61
CA GLU A 413 7.77 2.81 -12.89
C GLU A 413 6.32 3.31 -12.69
N SER A 414 6.11 4.59 -13.02
CA SER A 414 4.80 5.20 -12.99
C SER A 414 4.15 4.83 -14.31
N ASP A 415 3.55 3.65 -14.35
CA ASP A 415 2.78 3.24 -15.51
C ASP A 415 1.39 3.85 -15.42
N ASN A 416 1.21 4.88 -16.25
CA ASN A 416 -0.07 5.44 -16.62
C ASN A 416 -1.02 4.29 -17.01
N GLU A 417 -2.07 4.07 -16.22
CA GLU A 417 -3.33 3.64 -16.82
C GLU A 417 -3.87 4.87 -17.55
N GLU A 418 -3.85 4.83 -18.88
CA GLU A 418 -4.66 5.71 -19.71
C GLU A 418 -6.09 5.72 -19.17
N HIS A 419 -6.50 6.87 -18.65
CA HIS A 419 -7.90 7.17 -18.44
C HIS A 419 -8.27 8.22 -19.46
N GLU A 420 -8.95 7.76 -20.51
CA GLU A 420 -9.76 8.60 -21.39
C GLU A 420 -10.74 9.41 -20.52
N SER A 421 -10.34 10.64 -20.23
CA SER A 421 -11.26 11.75 -20.10
C SER A 421 -10.61 12.91 -20.87
N GLU A 422 -11.32 13.32 -21.91
CA GLU A 422 -10.92 14.30 -22.92
C GLU A 422 -10.31 15.59 -22.33
N GLU A 423 -9.35 16.13 -23.09
CA GLU A 423 -8.71 17.45 -22.97
C GLU A 423 -7.64 17.64 -21.88
N SER A 424 -6.41 17.18 -22.15
CA SER A 424 -5.26 18.09 -22.33
C SER A 424 -4.02 17.30 -22.75
N SER A 425 -3.21 17.96 -23.57
CA SER A 425 -2.18 17.46 -24.48
C SER A 425 -0.84 17.05 -23.85
N MET A 426 -0.16 16.18 -24.61
CA MET A 426 1.28 15.86 -24.70
C MET A 426 1.82 14.63 -23.95
N GLU A 427 2.16 13.66 -24.80
CA GLU A 427 2.86 12.39 -24.61
C GLU A 427 4.19 12.55 -23.85
N GLY A 428 4.37 11.76 -22.79
CA GLY A 428 5.66 11.53 -22.16
C GLY A 428 5.95 10.03 -22.14
N LYS A 429 7.00 9.59 -22.86
CA LYS A 429 7.50 8.21 -22.76
C LYS A 429 8.10 7.97 -21.36
N PRO A 430 7.91 6.80 -20.74
CA PRO A 430 8.61 6.46 -19.50
C PRO A 430 10.12 6.35 -19.79
N VAL A 431 10.93 7.08 -19.03
CA VAL A 431 12.40 7.13 -19.10
C VAL A 431 12.90 7.06 -17.65
N CYS A 432 14.10 6.53 -17.41
CA CYS A 432 14.78 6.68 -16.13
C CYS A 432 15.13 8.16 -15.91
N GLN A 433 14.37 8.87 -15.08
CA GLN A 433 14.51 10.32 -14.89
C GLN A 433 15.67 10.71 -13.96
N GLN A 434 16.40 9.74 -13.41
CA GLN A 434 17.45 9.98 -12.41
C GLN A 434 18.83 9.99 -13.06
N ASN A 435 19.51 11.14 -12.99
CA ASN A 435 20.90 11.26 -13.45
C ASN A 435 21.87 10.78 -12.38
N VAL A 436 22.89 10.03 -12.80
CA VAL A 436 23.98 9.58 -11.93
C VAL A 436 25.32 10.14 -12.39
N LYS A 437 26.23 10.30 -11.43
CA LYS A 437 27.63 10.62 -11.68
C LYS A 437 28.49 9.45 -11.23
N LYS A 438 29.43 9.06 -12.09
CA LYS A 438 30.51 8.12 -11.77
C LYS A 438 31.60 8.85 -11.00
N LEU A 439 32.05 8.29 -9.88
CA LEU A 439 33.05 8.92 -9.03
C LEU A 439 34.44 8.87 -9.65
N THR A 440 35.14 10.01 -9.70
CA THR A 440 36.56 10.10 -10.02
C THR A 440 37.45 9.97 -8.78
N ALA A 441 38.77 9.94 -8.96
CA ALA A 441 39.72 9.87 -7.83
C ALA A 441 39.63 11.07 -6.88
N GLU A 442 39.23 12.24 -7.39
CA GLU A 442 39.02 13.46 -6.63
C GLU A 442 37.73 13.41 -5.79
N ASP A 443 36.65 12.85 -6.35
CA ASP A 443 35.32 12.80 -5.72
C ASP A 443 35.28 11.91 -4.47
N ILE A 444 36.08 10.84 -4.44
CA ILE A 444 36.12 9.85 -3.34
C ILE A 444 36.39 10.50 -1.98
N LYS A 445 37.15 11.61 -1.96
CA LYS A 445 37.49 12.31 -0.72
C LYS A 445 36.31 13.07 -0.12
N GLN A 446 35.32 13.41 -0.93
CA GLN A 446 34.18 14.25 -0.54
C GLN A 446 32.92 13.42 -0.30
N ILE A 447 32.77 12.31 -1.02
CA ILE A 447 31.58 11.47 -0.99
C ILE A 447 31.65 10.45 0.14
N LYS A 448 30.55 10.31 0.87
CA LYS A 448 30.37 9.26 1.88
C LYS A 448 29.72 8.02 1.27
N PHE A 449 29.98 6.86 1.89
CA PHE A 449 29.46 5.58 1.38
C PHE A 449 27.92 5.48 1.40
N ASP A 450 27.25 6.22 2.28
CA ASP A 450 25.79 6.28 2.40
C ASP A 450 25.09 7.02 1.24
N GLU A 451 25.85 7.77 0.44
CA GLU A 451 25.36 8.44 -0.77
C GLU A 451 25.41 7.54 -2.00
N LEU A 452 26.15 6.42 -1.93
CA LEU A 452 26.32 5.51 -3.06
C LEU A 452 25.03 4.79 -3.43
N VAL A 453 24.84 4.65 -4.74
CA VAL A 453 23.73 3.91 -5.33
C VAL A 453 24.23 2.79 -6.23
N LEU A 454 23.41 1.75 -6.37
CA LEU A 454 23.58 0.73 -7.39
C LEU A 454 22.31 0.59 -8.23
N PRO A 455 22.44 0.30 -9.54
CA PRO A 455 21.31 0.19 -10.45
C PRO A 455 20.56 -1.12 -10.27
N LEU A 456 19.24 -1.09 -10.37
CA LEU A 456 18.46 -2.27 -10.74
C LEU A 456 18.70 -2.56 -12.22
N PRO A 457 18.98 -3.83 -12.61
CA PRO A 457 19.28 -4.14 -14.00
C PRO A 457 18.18 -3.68 -14.95
N GLY A 458 18.52 -2.89 -15.97
CA GLY A 458 17.56 -2.29 -16.89
C GLY A 458 18.25 -1.81 -18.16
N HIS A 459 17.46 -1.41 -19.17
CA HIS A 459 18.00 -0.96 -20.45
C HIS A 459 18.31 0.55 -20.51
N ASP A 460 17.92 1.31 -19.48
CA ASP A 460 18.02 2.77 -19.40
C ASP A 460 18.69 3.21 -18.08
N VAL A 461 19.74 2.49 -17.68
CA VAL A 461 20.55 2.78 -16.49
C VAL A 461 22.04 2.67 -16.80
N GLU A 462 22.83 3.45 -16.07
CA GLU A 462 24.27 3.35 -16.07
C GLU A 462 24.75 2.37 -15.01
N TYR A 463 25.82 1.64 -15.35
CA TYR A 463 26.47 0.71 -14.44
C TYR A 463 27.78 1.30 -13.90
N PRO A 464 28.21 0.91 -12.68
CA PRO A 464 29.48 1.33 -12.12
C PRO A 464 30.65 0.99 -13.06
N ASP A 465 31.60 1.92 -13.21
CA ASP A 465 32.79 1.76 -14.06
C ASP A 465 33.95 1.12 -13.26
N ASN A 466 33.65 -0.02 -12.64
CA ASN A 466 34.59 -0.83 -11.87
C ASN A 466 34.12 -2.29 -11.87
N LYS A 467 34.83 -3.18 -11.17
CA LYS A 467 34.48 -4.61 -11.06
C LYS A 467 33.03 -4.87 -10.61
N THR A 468 32.42 -3.93 -9.88
CA THR A 468 31.01 -4.05 -9.46
C THR A 468 30.06 -4.06 -10.66
N GLY A 469 30.37 -3.31 -11.73
CA GLY A 469 29.62 -3.32 -12.98
C GLY A 469 29.72 -4.67 -13.71
N GLU A 470 30.90 -5.27 -13.72
CA GLU A 470 31.15 -6.58 -14.36
C GLU A 470 30.31 -7.70 -13.72
N TRP A 471 30.14 -7.66 -12.40
CA TRP A 471 29.36 -8.66 -11.66
C TRP A 471 27.88 -8.72 -12.05
N TYR A 472 27.31 -7.64 -12.59
CA TYR A 472 25.96 -7.70 -13.15
C TYR A 472 25.91 -8.69 -14.32
N SER A 473 26.89 -8.60 -15.23
CA SER A 473 26.99 -9.49 -16.38
C SER A 473 27.29 -10.93 -15.94
N GLU A 474 28.16 -11.12 -14.95
CA GLU A 474 28.46 -12.44 -14.38
C GLU A 474 27.19 -13.12 -13.81
N PHE A 475 26.47 -12.44 -12.91
CA PHE A 475 25.29 -13.02 -12.27
C PHE A 475 24.11 -13.23 -13.22
N LEU A 476 23.97 -12.39 -14.24
CA LEU A 476 22.98 -12.61 -15.31
C LEU A 476 23.36 -13.82 -16.16
N ALA A 477 24.65 -13.97 -16.49
CA ALA A 477 25.13 -15.09 -17.30
C ALA A 477 24.96 -16.45 -16.59
N GLU A 478 25.14 -16.52 -15.26
CA GLU A 478 24.79 -17.71 -14.44
C GLU A 478 23.34 -18.17 -14.68
N ASP A 479 22.46 -17.23 -14.97
CA ASP A 479 21.05 -17.46 -15.19
C ASP A 479 20.67 -17.61 -16.67
N GLY A 480 21.63 -17.52 -17.59
CA GLY A 480 21.41 -17.53 -19.04
C GLY A 480 20.82 -16.22 -19.58
N LEU A 481 20.96 -15.12 -18.84
CA LEU A 481 20.47 -13.79 -19.19
C LEU A 481 21.62 -12.84 -19.53
N THR A 482 21.27 -11.78 -20.24
CA THR A 482 22.15 -10.64 -20.57
C THR A 482 21.39 -9.34 -20.35
N LEU A 483 22.09 -8.20 -20.33
CA LEU A 483 21.46 -6.88 -20.19
C LEU A 483 20.42 -6.58 -21.28
N GLU A 484 20.59 -7.14 -22.48
CA GLU A 484 19.64 -6.97 -23.59
C GLU A 484 18.27 -7.57 -23.30
N HIS A 485 18.16 -8.56 -22.42
CA HIS A 485 16.88 -9.19 -22.08
C HIS A 485 15.93 -8.25 -21.33
N PHE A 486 16.44 -7.17 -20.73
CA PHE A 486 15.61 -6.13 -20.10
C PHE A 486 15.01 -5.16 -21.12
N LYS A 487 15.51 -5.17 -22.36
CA LYS A 487 14.94 -4.46 -23.50
C LYS A 487 13.93 -5.36 -24.21
N SER A 488 12.66 -4.96 -24.20
CA SER A 488 11.58 -5.71 -24.86
C SER A 488 10.86 -4.80 -25.85
N ALA A 489 10.51 -5.35 -27.03
CA ALA A 489 9.63 -4.67 -27.97
C ALA A 489 8.22 -4.48 -27.39
N ASN A 490 7.79 -5.42 -26.54
CA ASN A 490 6.55 -5.27 -25.79
C ASN A 490 6.83 -4.50 -24.49
N MET A 491 6.30 -3.27 -24.42
CA MET A 491 6.40 -2.38 -23.26
C MET A 491 5.76 -2.94 -21.98
N ALA A 492 4.98 -4.02 -22.08
CA ALA A 492 4.49 -4.75 -20.91
C ALA A 492 5.60 -5.49 -20.14
N PHE A 493 6.75 -5.75 -20.77
CA PHE A 493 7.89 -6.47 -20.18
C PHE A 493 9.19 -5.67 -20.21
N ALA A 494 9.22 -4.49 -20.83
CA ALA A 494 10.41 -3.65 -20.86
C ALA A 494 10.66 -3.05 -19.49
N LEU A 495 11.91 -3.09 -19.04
CA LEU A 495 12.32 -2.56 -17.74
C LEU A 495 13.40 -1.51 -17.93
N PHE A 496 13.11 -0.27 -17.55
CA PHE A 496 14.05 0.85 -17.67
C PHE A 496 15.21 0.70 -16.68
N GLY A 497 14.91 0.19 -15.49
CA GLY A 497 15.83 0.19 -14.37
C GLY A 497 15.69 1.46 -13.53
N SER A 498 16.30 1.45 -12.35
CA SER A 498 16.33 2.60 -11.44
C SER A 498 17.55 2.50 -10.54
N TYR A 499 17.86 3.54 -9.78
CA TYR A 499 18.95 3.49 -8.80
C TYR A 499 18.42 3.26 -7.40
N ARG A 500 19.23 2.60 -6.57
CA ARG A 500 18.89 2.34 -5.18
C ARG A 500 20.12 2.55 -4.30
N LYS A 501 19.94 3.31 -3.22
CA LYS A 501 20.97 3.50 -2.19
C LYS A 501 21.36 2.18 -1.55
N ILE A 502 22.68 1.97 -1.39
CA ILE A 502 23.24 0.76 -0.78
C ILE A 502 22.89 0.71 0.71
N LEU A 503 23.03 1.83 1.41
CA LEU A 503 22.69 1.95 2.83
C LEU A 503 21.31 2.58 3.05
N GLY A 504 20.60 2.03 4.02
CA GLY A 504 19.40 2.60 4.60
C GLY A 504 19.76 3.34 5.87
N LYS A 505 19.29 4.59 5.97
CA LYS A 505 19.30 5.36 7.22
C LYS A 505 17.95 5.30 7.91
N VAL A 506 17.99 5.44 9.22
CA VAL A 506 16.82 5.47 10.07
C VAL A 506 16.63 6.88 10.63
N ASP A 507 15.42 7.42 10.46
CA ASP A 507 15.05 8.75 10.96
C ASP A 507 14.20 8.59 12.23
N ASP A 508 14.30 9.54 13.17
CA ASP A 508 13.57 9.54 14.45
C ASP A 508 13.61 8.21 15.22
N PHE A 509 14.82 7.66 15.39
CA PHE A 509 15.04 6.36 16.02
C PHE A 509 15.07 6.44 17.56
N THR A 510 14.08 5.82 18.21
CA THR A 510 13.98 5.68 19.67
C THR A 510 13.59 4.26 20.06
N TRP A 511 13.90 3.87 21.30
CA TRP A 511 13.52 2.56 21.83
C TRP A 511 13.27 2.60 23.33
N LYS A 512 12.55 1.60 23.82
CA LYS A 512 12.25 1.38 25.23
C LYS A 512 12.31 -0.11 25.54
N ILE A 513 13.01 -0.47 26.62
CA ILE A 513 12.97 -1.81 27.20
C ILE A 513 11.77 -1.87 28.16
N THR A 514 10.94 -2.90 28.02
CA THR A 514 9.76 -3.13 28.87
C THR A 514 9.68 -4.58 29.29
N TYR A 515 9.08 -4.82 30.45
CA TYR A 515 8.84 -6.15 30.98
C TYR A 515 7.35 -6.44 30.96
N TYR A 516 6.95 -7.69 30.75
CA TYR A 516 5.55 -8.08 30.64
C TYR A 516 5.30 -9.47 31.26
N ASN A 517 4.06 -9.79 31.59
CA ASN A 517 3.72 -11.03 32.31
C ASN A 517 3.16 -12.10 31.37
N SER A 518 2.31 -11.69 30.43
CA SER A 518 1.68 -12.58 29.46
C SER A 518 2.14 -12.28 28.04
N PHE A 519 2.35 -13.34 27.24
CA PHE A 519 2.60 -13.20 25.81
C PHE A 519 1.46 -12.48 25.07
N ASP A 520 0.26 -12.45 25.64
CA ASP A 520 -0.92 -11.77 25.11
C ASP A 520 -1.05 -10.29 25.51
N ASP A 521 -0.23 -9.80 26.43
CA ASP A 521 -0.28 -8.40 26.89
C ASP A 521 -0.06 -7.44 25.74
N ASP A 522 -0.91 -6.42 25.59
CA ASP A 522 -0.66 -5.33 24.64
C ASP A 522 0.51 -4.47 25.14
N LEU A 523 1.56 -4.33 24.31
CA LEU A 523 2.74 -3.52 24.62
C LEU A 523 2.70 -2.15 23.93
N ILE A 524 1.88 -2.01 22.89
CA ILE A 524 1.79 -0.82 22.05
C ILE A 524 0.31 -0.50 21.83
N LEU A 525 -0.10 0.72 22.13
CA LEU A 525 -1.46 1.21 21.85
C LEU A 525 -1.60 1.60 20.39
N SER A 526 -2.62 1.07 19.71
CA SER A 526 -2.96 1.51 18.35
C SER A 526 -3.81 2.78 18.35
N ASP A 527 -3.97 3.41 17.19
CA ASP A 527 -4.82 4.59 17.03
C ASP A 527 -6.26 4.34 17.51
N LEU A 528 -6.80 3.16 17.22
CA LEU A 528 -8.13 2.77 17.68
C LEU A 528 -8.19 2.58 19.20
N ASP A 529 -7.14 2.03 19.81
CA ASP A 529 -7.06 1.86 21.26
C ASP A 529 -6.98 3.22 21.96
N LYS A 530 -6.20 4.17 21.40
CA LYS A 530 -6.12 5.55 21.87
C LYS A 530 -7.47 6.27 21.76
N LEU A 531 -8.17 6.12 20.63
CA LEU A 531 -9.52 6.66 20.44
C LEU A 531 -10.54 6.10 21.44
N GLN A 532 -10.35 4.86 21.87
CA GLN A 532 -11.19 4.19 22.87
C GLN A 532 -10.74 4.49 24.30
N ASN A 533 -9.77 5.39 24.50
CA ASN A 533 -9.16 5.72 25.79
C ASN A 533 -8.67 4.47 26.57
N LYS A 534 -8.19 3.45 25.85
CA LYS A 534 -7.59 2.28 26.48
C LYS A 534 -6.22 2.63 27.03
N THR A 535 -5.90 2.06 28.18
CA THR A 535 -4.58 2.14 28.79
C THR A 535 -3.83 0.83 28.60
N LEU A 536 -2.50 0.91 28.59
CA LEU A 536 -1.67 -0.30 28.60
C LEU A 536 -1.80 -1.01 29.96
N PRO A 537 -1.67 -2.35 30.00
CA PRO A 537 -1.48 -3.07 31.25
C PRO A 537 -0.27 -2.52 32.01
N THR A 538 -0.34 -2.47 33.34
CA THR A 538 0.78 -2.07 34.20
C THR A 538 1.97 -2.98 33.90
N GLN A 539 3.02 -2.38 33.34
CA GLN A 539 4.25 -3.09 33.03
C GLN A 539 5.06 -3.23 34.33
N PRO A 540 5.47 -4.45 34.73
CA PRO A 540 6.30 -4.63 35.91
C PRO A 540 7.69 -3.99 35.75
N GLU A 541 8.34 -3.66 36.86
CA GLU A 541 9.73 -3.19 36.85
C GLU A 541 10.72 -4.30 36.51
N SER A 542 10.35 -5.56 36.77
CA SER A 542 11.07 -6.76 36.35
C SER A 542 10.11 -7.93 36.14
N SER A 543 10.37 -8.76 35.13
CA SER A 543 9.59 -9.97 34.82
C SER A 543 10.48 -11.01 34.15
N GLN A 544 10.04 -12.27 34.12
CA GLN A 544 10.63 -13.33 33.30
C GLN A 544 10.63 -12.97 31.81
N HIS A 545 9.67 -12.15 31.35
CA HIS A 545 9.59 -11.77 29.95
C HIS A 545 9.94 -10.30 29.73
N LYS A 546 10.87 -10.07 28.80
CA LYS A 546 11.37 -8.77 28.39
C LYS A 546 11.08 -8.53 26.91
N ALA A 547 10.75 -7.30 26.56
CA ALA A 547 10.55 -6.84 25.20
C ALA A 547 11.29 -5.52 24.95
N VAL A 548 11.63 -5.28 23.69
CA VAL A 548 12.18 -4.01 23.21
C VAL A 548 11.17 -3.40 22.24
N ILE A 549 10.63 -2.25 22.58
CA ILE A 549 9.78 -1.45 21.70
C ILE A 549 10.69 -0.47 20.95
N ILE A 550 10.61 -0.48 19.63
CA ILE A 550 11.44 0.35 18.75
C ILE A 550 10.51 1.20 17.88
N ASP A 551 10.74 2.50 17.89
CA ASP A 551 10.01 3.52 17.14
C ASP A 551 10.95 4.20 16.15
N PHE A 552 10.57 4.23 14.87
CA PHE A 552 11.43 4.78 13.82
C PHE A 552 10.70 5.12 12.53
N LYS A 553 11.33 5.95 11.69
CA LYS A 553 10.85 6.30 10.36
C LYS A 553 11.80 5.76 9.30
N LEU A 554 11.23 5.23 8.23
CA LEU A 554 11.96 4.82 7.03
C LEU A 554 11.41 5.51 5.80
N LYS A 555 12.30 5.81 4.86
CA LYS A 555 11.97 6.31 3.54
C LYS A 555 11.19 5.26 2.72
N PRO A 556 10.55 5.65 1.61
CA PRO A 556 9.85 4.70 0.76
C PRO A 556 10.83 3.64 0.26
N SER A 557 10.30 2.46 -0.06
CA SER A 557 11.11 1.37 -0.64
C SER A 557 12.20 0.79 0.29
N GLN A 558 12.20 1.13 1.59
CA GLN A 558 13.01 0.49 2.62
C GLN A 558 12.19 -0.55 3.40
N TYR A 559 12.87 -1.55 3.94
CA TYR A 559 12.22 -2.69 4.61
C TYR A 559 12.57 -2.69 6.10
N ALA A 560 11.56 -2.51 6.97
CA ALA A 560 11.72 -2.58 8.42
C ALA A 560 12.35 -3.91 8.89
N THR A 561 12.09 -5.02 8.18
CA THR A 561 12.75 -6.30 8.49
C THR A 561 14.24 -6.28 8.24
N MET A 562 14.76 -5.51 7.29
CA MET A 562 16.22 -5.43 7.07
C MET A 562 16.91 -4.60 8.15
N LEU A 563 16.23 -3.57 8.66
CA LEU A 563 16.66 -2.87 9.87
C LEU A 563 16.69 -3.80 11.09
N LEU A 564 15.61 -4.56 11.32
CA LEU A 564 15.55 -5.50 12.43
C LEU A 564 16.57 -6.62 12.30
N ARG A 565 16.81 -7.11 11.07
CA ARG A 565 17.88 -8.08 10.78
C ARG A 565 19.23 -7.53 11.23
N GLU A 566 19.52 -6.26 10.94
CA GLU A 566 20.79 -5.61 11.30
C GLU A 566 21.04 -5.60 12.80
N VAL A 567 20.02 -5.39 13.63
CA VAL A 567 20.17 -5.36 15.10
C VAL A 567 20.00 -6.71 15.77
N MET A 568 19.20 -7.63 15.20
CA MET A 568 18.95 -8.92 15.81
C MET A 568 19.93 -10.01 15.36
N LYS A 569 20.62 -9.80 14.23
CA LYS A 569 21.54 -10.77 13.61
C LYS A 569 20.93 -12.16 13.39
N CYS A 570 19.60 -12.23 13.29
CA CYS A 570 18.86 -13.46 13.04
C CYS A 570 18.04 -13.37 11.74
N GLU A 571 17.56 -14.51 11.25
CA GLU A 571 16.72 -14.56 10.07
C GLU A 571 15.36 -13.90 10.35
N THR A 572 14.88 -13.09 9.41
CA THR A 572 13.63 -12.32 9.54
C THR A 572 12.42 -12.96 8.85
N ALA A 573 12.57 -14.22 8.43
CA ALA A 573 11.52 -14.98 7.77
C ALA A 573 10.30 -15.16 8.69
N VAL A 574 9.10 -14.99 8.12
CA VAL A 574 7.84 -15.17 8.87
C VAL A 574 7.74 -16.58 9.45
N SER A 575 8.24 -17.60 8.75
CA SER A 575 8.26 -18.99 9.23
C SER A 575 9.19 -19.18 10.42
N TYR A 576 10.31 -18.46 10.46
CA TYR A 576 11.30 -18.54 11.54
C TYR A 576 10.70 -18.01 12.84
N HIS A 577 10.18 -16.78 12.83
CA HIS A 577 9.52 -16.22 14.01
C HIS A 577 8.24 -16.96 14.40
N ALA A 578 7.50 -17.51 13.43
CA ALA A 578 6.33 -18.34 13.75
C ALA A 578 6.72 -19.66 14.46
N ALA A 579 7.90 -20.22 14.15
CA ALA A 579 8.44 -21.37 14.88
C ALA A 579 8.86 -20.96 16.30
N LEU A 580 9.56 -19.83 16.45
CA LEU A 580 9.94 -19.30 17.77
C LEU A 580 8.71 -19.02 18.67
N THR A 581 7.65 -18.42 18.12
CA THR A 581 6.38 -18.22 18.84
C THR A 581 5.82 -19.56 19.35
N LYS A 582 5.83 -20.62 18.53
CA LYS A 582 5.34 -21.94 18.96
C LYS A 582 6.22 -22.54 20.06
N CYS A 583 7.54 -22.47 19.91
CA CYS A 583 8.47 -22.95 20.93
C CYS A 583 8.27 -22.23 22.27
N SER A 584 8.05 -20.90 22.26
CA SER A 584 7.78 -20.13 23.47
C SER A 584 6.46 -20.46 24.17
N HIS A 585 5.49 -21.05 23.44
CA HIS A 585 4.24 -21.52 24.03
C HIS A 585 4.37 -22.96 24.55
N ASN A 586 5.10 -23.82 23.83
CA ASN A 586 5.29 -25.21 24.22
C ASN A 586 6.21 -25.36 25.45
N SER A 587 7.17 -24.46 25.67
CA SER A 587 7.99 -24.47 26.89
C SER A 587 7.16 -24.33 28.17
N LYS A 588 5.96 -23.72 28.10
CA LYS A 588 5.00 -23.70 29.22
C LYS A 588 4.37 -25.07 29.49
N GLU A 589 4.02 -25.83 28.46
CA GLU A 589 3.37 -27.14 28.64
C GLU A 589 4.32 -28.17 29.29
N THR A 590 5.63 -28.00 29.16
CA THR A 590 6.63 -28.83 29.84
C THR A 590 7.02 -28.35 31.24
N GLU A 591 6.75 -27.09 31.59
CA GLU A 591 6.95 -26.57 32.96
C GLU A 591 5.70 -26.81 33.85
N GLU A 592 4.54 -27.08 33.26
CA GLU A 592 3.32 -27.53 33.93
C GLU A 592 3.13 -29.06 33.79
N GLU A 593 4.13 -29.87 34.16
CA GLU A 593 3.82 -31.28 34.50
C GLU A 593 3.13 -31.32 35.87
N PRO A 594 1.98 -31.97 36.00
CA PRO A 594 1.27 -32.03 37.27
C PRO A 594 2.06 -32.88 38.27
N ASP A 595 2.24 -32.33 39.46
CA ASP A 595 2.82 -32.99 40.63
C ASP A 595 1.90 -34.17 41.04
N GLU A 596 1.97 -35.30 40.32
CA GLU A 596 1.33 -36.57 40.64
C GLU A 596 2.01 -37.20 41.86
N LYS A 597 1.88 -36.56 43.03
CA LYS A 597 2.25 -37.15 44.32
C LYS A 597 1.60 -36.48 45.54
N LYS A 598 0.38 -35.96 45.42
CA LYS A 598 -0.46 -35.64 46.58
C LYS A 598 -1.95 -35.89 46.27
N LEU A 599 -2.39 -37.13 46.42
CA LEU A 599 -3.77 -37.53 46.77
C LEU A 599 -3.80 -39.05 47.00
N LYS A 600 -3.16 -39.48 48.09
CA LYS A 600 -3.52 -40.69 48.83
C LYS A 600 -3.52 -40.31 50.29
N ASN A 601 -4.70 -39.92 50.77
CA ASN A 601 -5.21 -39.97 52.14
C ASN A 601 -6.28 -38.90 52.26
N GLU A 602 -7.53 -39.28 52.01
CA GLU A 602 -8.70 -39.16 52.90
C GLU A 602 -9.97 -39.57 52.15
#